data_AF-A0A1S8TR84-F1
#
_entry.id   AF-A0A1S8TR84-F1
#
_cell.length_a   1.000
_cell.length_b   1.000
_cell.length_c   1.000
_cell.angle_alpha   90.00
_cell.angle_beta   90.00
_cell.angle_gamma   90.00
#
_symmetry.space_group_name_H-M   'P 1'
#
loop_
_entity.id
_entity.type
_entity.pdbx_description
1 polymer ?
#
loop_
_entity_poly.entity_id
_entity_poly.type
_entity_poly.pdbx_seq_one_letter_code
_entity_poly.pdbx_strand_id
1 'polypeptide(L)'
;MTRKLILAAVIALSIVMVSCSTKPKDAVSSNNNPDTTTVEQNKDSSSSSETANNKSSEDAKVNKIKLSIYSIDENSLEPNESSTIEVDQNLSLEDKLKQLCTTLSEKKFDNLSLEVKSIDTVNGKKVATINLTDANNKKWSQKFQGSTGGAVTTNTLIENFLQSSNKSRGEWIDGVKFLYNNEKIEYEHASDLSDIQYRN
;
A
#
# COMPACT_ATOMS: atom_id res chain seq x y z
N MET A 1 -1.33 18.94 -52.82
CA MET A 1 -1.77 17.67 -53.46
C MET A 1 -1.89 16.62 -52.37
N THR A 2 -3.08 16.06 -52.26
CA THR A 2 -3.56 15.12 -51.24
C THR A 2 -2.94 13.74 -51.43
N ARG A 3 -2.61 13.05 -50.32
CA ARG A 3 -2.95 11.63 -50.12
C ARG A 3 -3.18 11.36 -48.63
N LYS A 4 -4.45 11.31 -48.25
CA LYS A 4 -4.91 10.69 -47.01
C LYS A 4 -4.85 9.17 -47.21
N LEU A 5 -4.29 8.45 -46.25
CA LEU A 5 -4.45 6.99 -46.14
C LEU A 5 -5.12 6.70 -44.80
N ILE A 6 -6.42 6.47 -44.90
CA ILE A 6 -7.26 5.85 -43.87
C ILE A 6 -7.12 4.35 -44.12
N LEU A 7 -6.68 3.57 -43.14
CA LEU A 7 -6.89 2.12 -43.17
C LEU A 7 -7.64 1.70 -41.90
N ALA A 8 -8.77 1.07 -42.16
CA ALA A 8 -9.81 0.71 -41.22
C ALA A 8 -9.46 -0.53 -40.38
N ALA A 9 -10.15 -0.63 -39.25
CA ALA A 9 -10.08 -1.65 -38.22
C ALA A 9 -10.42 -3.08 -38.70
N VAL A 10 -9.84 -4.07 -38.00
CA VAL A 10 -10.46 -5.39 -37.83
C VAL A 10 -10.34 -5.76 -36.35
N ILE A 11 -11.45 -5.60 -35.63
CA ILE A 11 -11.64 -6.06 -34.25
C ILE A 11 -12.12 -7.52 -34.35
N ALA A 12 -11.26 -8.48 -34.00
CA ALA A 12 -11.66 -9.86 -33.82
C ALA A 12 -12.06 -10.08 -32.36
N LEU A 13 -13.36 -10.01 -32.09
CA LEU A 13 -13.98 -10.34 -30.82
C LEU A 13 -14.23 -11.86 -30.80
N SER A 14 -13.47 -12.63 -30.02
CA SER A 14 -13.73 -14.05 -29.79
C SER A 14 -14.05 -14.31 -28.33
N ILE A 15 -15.35 -14.50 -28.09
CA ILE A 15 -15.97 -14.95 -26.85
C ILE A 15 -15.69 -16.46 -26.69
N VAL A 16 -15.18 -16.88 -25.54
CA VAL A 16 -15.20 -18.30 -25.12
C VAL A 16 -15.75 -18.42 -23.70
N MET A 17 -16.46 -19.53 -23.50
CA MET A 17 -17.65 -19.68 -22.66
C MET A 17 -17.38 -19.91 -21.16
N VAL A 18 -18.39 -19.52 -20.36
CA VAL A 18 -18.56 -19.80 -18.93
C VAL A 18 -18.69 -21.30 -18.68
N SER A 19 -18.00 -21.83 -17.67
CA SER A 19 -18.29 -23.12 -17.06
C SER A 19 -18.59 -22.92 -15.57
N CYS A 20 -19.82 -23.25 -15.18
CA CYS A 20 -20.25 -23.41 -13.79
C CYS A 20 -20.57 -24.89 -13.57
N SER A 21 -20.15 -25.46 -12.43
CA SER A 21 -20.75 -26.59 -11.66
C SER A 21 -19.70 -27.10 -10.65
N THR A 22 -19.92 -27.41 -9.37
CA THR A 22 -21.10 -27.64 -8.50
C THR A 22 -20.72 -27.45 -7.01
N LYS A 23 -21.68 -27.13 -6.14
CA LYS A 23 -21.68 -27.18 -4.64
C LYS A 23 -22.48 -28.44 -4.19
N PRO A 24 -22.68 -28.84 -2.89
CA PRO A 24 -22.21 -28.35 -1.57
C PRO A 24 -21.93 -29.46 -0.48
N LYS A 25 -21.82 -29.02 0.81
CA LYS A 25 -22.10 -29.70 2.12
C LYS A 25 -20.92 -30.43 2.81
N ASP A 26 -20.66 -30.33 4.13
CA ASP A 26 -21.54 -30.09 5.30
C ASP A 26 -20.85 -29.33 6.47
N ALA A 27 -21.69 -28.83 7.38
CA ALA A 27 -21.37 -28.21 8.65
C ALA A 27 -21.53 -29.20 9.84
N VAL A 28 -21.12 -28.73 11.04
CA VAL A 28 -21.56 -29.10 12.42
C VAL A 28 -20.51 -29.77 13.34
N SER A 29 -20.01 -28.93 14.26
CA SER A 29 -20.05 -29.04 15.74
C SER A 29 -19.87 -30.40 16.45
N SER A 30 -18.94 -30.47 17.41
CA SER A 30 -19.28 -30.40 18.85
C SER A 30 -18.09 -30.71 19.77
N ASN A 31 -17.91 -29.79 20.73
CA ASN A 31 -17.68 -29.98 22.16
C ASN A 31 -17.28 -31.36 22.70
N ASN A 32 -16.24 -31.36 23.54
CA ASN A 32 -16.17 -32.14 24.78
C ASN A 32 -15.38 -31.36 25.85
N ASN A 33 -16.06 -31.05 26.96
CA ASN A 33 -15.52 -30.78 28.30
C ASN A 33 -14.97 -32.12 28.88
N PRO A 34 -14.11 -32.20 29.92
CA PRO A 34 -14.43 -31.73 31.28
C PRO A 34 -13.27 -31.10 32.08
N ASP A 35 -13.59 -29.98 32.71
CA ASP A 35 -13.67 -29.79 34.17
C ASP A 35 -12.44 -29.95 35.11
N THR A 36 -12.37 -28.94 35.99
CA THR A 36 -11.97 -28.91 37.41
C THR A 36 -10.54 -28.54 37.86
N THR A 37 -10.54 -27.54 38.77
CA THR A 37 -9.65 -27.30 39.94
C THR A 37 -8.22 -26.81 39.67
N THR A 38 -7.65 -25.80 40.35
CA THR A 38 -7.80 -25.29 41.74
C THR A 38 -7.27 -23.85 41.86
N VAL A 39 -7.59 -23.22 42.99
CA VAL A 39 -7.48 -21.81 43.38
C VAL A 39 -6.16 -21.48 44.10
N GLU A 40 -5.72 -20.20 44.00
CA GLU A 40 -4.80 -19.40 44.87
C GLU A 40 -3.33 -19.85 45.00
N GLN A 41 -2.30 -18.99 45.12
CA GLN A 41 -2.21 -17.79 45.96
C GLN A 41 -0.97 -16.93 45.59
N ASN A 42 -1.09 -15.61 45.78
CA ASN A 42 -0.05 -14.59 45.65
C ASN A 42 1.23 -14.85 46.47
N LYS A 43 2.38 -14.37 45.97
CA LYS A 43 3.46 -13.84 46.82
C LYS A 43 4.33 -12.82 46.10
N ASP A 44 4.26 -11.59 46.58
CA ASP A 44 5.16 -10.48 46.30
C ASP A 44 6.32 -10.52 47.32
N SER A 45 7.50 -10.03 46.94
CA SER A 45 8.53 -9.36 47.78
C SER A 45 9.98 -9.55 47.29
N SER A 46 10.73 -8.47 47.42
CA SER A 46 11.96 -8.06 46.76
C SER A 46 13.29 -8.57 47.32
N SER A 47 14.32 -8.41 46.47
CA SER A 47 15.71 -8.00 46.76
C SER A 47 16.69 -9.05 47.28
N SER A 48 17.76 -9.33 46.50
CA SER A 48 19.07 -8.69 46.68
C SER A 48 20.11 -9.16 45.65
N SER A 49 20.75 -8.17 45.03
CA SER A 49 22.06 -8.09 44.35
C SER A 49 22.92 -9.35 44.11
N GLU A 50 23.40 -9.50 42.88
CA GLU A 50 24.80 -9.80 42.57
C GLU A 50 25.19 -9.29 41.16
N THR A 51 26.45 -8.89 41.04
CA THR A 51 27.03 -7.97 40.04
C THR A 51 27.52 -8.67 38.77
N ALA A 52 27.62 -7.88 37.69
CA ALA A 52 28.44 -8.05 36.48
C ALA A 52 27.76 -8.69 35.25
N ASN A 53 27.41 -7.86 34.26
CA ASN A 53 28.35 -7.62 33.16
C ASN A 53 27.91 -6.44 32.30
N ASN A 54 28.84 -5.49 32.12
CA ASN A 54 28.75 -4.45 31.12
C ASN A 54 28.75 -5.08 29.72
N LYS A 55 27.59 -5.09 29.08
CA LYS A 55 27.51 -4.87 27.64
C LYS A 55 26.58 -3.69 27.46
N SER A 56 27.16 -2.49 27.56
CA SER A 56 26.54 -1.29 27.01
C SER A 56 26.32 -1.59 25.53
N SER A 57 25.12 -2.05 25.17
CA SER A 57 24.61 -1.87 23.83
C SER A 57 24.55 -0.36 23.67
N GLU A 58 25.59 0.17 23.05
CA GLU A 58 25.57 1.49 22.46
C GLU A 58 24.35 1.47 21.54
N ASP A 59 23.24 2.04 22.02
CA ASP A 59 22.04 2.28 21.23
C ASP A 59 22.53 3.14 20.06
N ALA A 60 22.83 2.48 18.95
CA ALA A 60 23.13 3.15 17.70
C ALA A 60 21.97 4.11 17.47
N LYS A 61 22.26 5.41 17.57
CA LYS A 61 21.27 6.47 17.38
C LYS A 61 20.67 6.27 16.00
N VAL A 62 19.53 5.58 15.93
CA VAL A 62 18.89 5.21 14.67
C VAL A 62 18.47 6.52 14.04
N ASN A 63 19.19 6.93 12.99
CA ASN A 63 18.80 8.09 12.20
C ASN A 63 17.47 7.75 11.54
N LYS A 64 16.44 8.55 11.80
CA LYS A 64 15.11 8.36 11.21
C LYS A 64 14.79 9.48 10.23
N ILE A 65 14.12 9.14 9.15
CA ILE A 65 13.45 10.08 8.25
C ILE A 65 11.97 10.15 8.60
N LYS A 66 11.37 11.33 8.40
CA LYS A 66 9.94 11.55 8.59
C LYS A 66 9.25 11.49 7.23
N LEU A 67 8.28 10.60 7.05
CA LEU A 67 7.41 10.55 5.87
C LEU A 67 6.01 11.02 6.25
N SER A 68 5.38 11.76 5.35
CA SER A 68 4.06 12.35 5.57
C SER A 68 2.96 11.44 5.02
N ILE A 69 1.83 11.41 5.71
CA ILE A 69 0.63 10.71 5.24
C ILE A 69 -0.42 11.76 4.89
N TYR A 70 -0.75 11.88 3.61
CA TYR A 70 -1.66 12.90 3.09
C TYR A 70 -3.09 12.36 2.92
N SER A 71 -4.06 13.22 3.16
CA SER A 71 -5.42 13.15 2.60
C SER A 71 -5.54 14.15 1.46
N ILE A 72 -6.45 13.93 0.52
CA ILE A 72 -6.80 14.91 -0.50
C ILE A 72 -8.13 15.56 -0.13
N ASP A 73 -8.19 16.89 -0.16
CA ASP A 73 -9.45 17.62 0.00
C ASP A 73 -10.36 17.36 -1.20
N GLU A 74 -11.62 17.01 -0.95
CA GLU A 74 -12.56 16.63 -2.02
C GLU A 74 -12.99 17.80 -2.90
N ASN A 75 -12.83 19.05 -2.43
CA ASN A 75 -13.24 20.25 -3.16
C ASN A 75 -12.06 20.87 -3.91
N SER A 76 -10.91 21.05 -3.25
CA SER A 76 -9.73 21.68 -3.86
C SER A 76 -8.80 20.69 -4.55
N LEU A 77 -8.90 19.39 -4.24
CA LEU A 77 -7.95 18.34 -4.63
C LEU A 77 -6.52 18.58 -4.14
N GLU A 78 -6.33 19.47 -3.18
CA GLU A 78 -5.04 19.74 -2.58
C GLU A 78 -4.71 18.74 -1.47
N PRO A 79 -3.43 18.37 -1.30
CA PRO A 79 -3.03 17.46 -0.25
C PRO A 79 -2.93 18.15 1.11
N ASN A 80 -3.47 17.49 2.13
CA ASN A 80 -3.39 17.89 3.53
C ASN A 80 -2.65 16.82 4.32
N GLU A 81 -1.55 17.21 4.99
CA GLU A 81 -0.83 16.29 5.87
C GLU A 81 -1.73 15.90 7.05
N SER A 82 -2.06 14.61 7.14
CA SER A 82 -2.94 14.08 8.17
C SER A 82 -2.18 13.44 9.34
N SER A 83 -0.98 12.90 9.07
CA SER A 83 -0.08 12.36 10.07
C SER A 83 1.31 12.17 9.47
N THR A 84 2.23 11.65 10.27
CA THR A 84 3.57 11.29 9.80
C THR A 84 3.98 9.93 10.36
N ILE A 85 4.95 9.30 9.70
CA ILE A 85 5.65 8.10 10.19
C ILE A 85 7.14 8.37 10.23
N GLU A 86 7.82 7.72 11.17
CA GLU A 86 9.28 7.71 11.23
C GLU A 86 9.79 6.39 10.70
N VAL A 87 10.70 6.44 9.74
CA VAL A 87 11.31 5.26 9.13
C VAL A 87 12.83 5.35 9.31
N ASP A 88 13.48 4.23 9.61
CA ASP A 88 14.95 4.20 9.70
C ASP A 88 15.57 4.63 8.37
N GLN A 89 16.46 5.63 8.44
CA GLN A 89 17.15 6.21 7.30
C GLN A 89 18.07 5.20 6.61
N ASN A 90 18.56 4.19 7.33
CA ASN A 90 19.48 3.19 6.81
C ASN A 90 18.77 2.06 6.04
N LEU A 91 17.44 2.00 6.09
CA LEU A 91 16.68 1.02 5.31
C LEU A 91 16.84 1.27 3.82
N SER A 92 16.74 0.17 3.06
CA SER A 92 16.63 0.24 1.61
C SER A 92 15.42 1.07 1.20
N LEU A 93 15.46 1.67 0.01
CA LEU A 93 14.32 2.41 -0.53
C LEU A 93 13.07 1.52 -0.64
N GLU A 94 13.25 0.25 -1.01
CA GLU A 94 12.16 -0.73 -1.09
C GLU A 94 11.52 -0.98 0.28
N ASP A 95 12.32 -1.17 1.33
CA ASP A 95 11.78 -1.42 2.68
C ASP A 95 11.08 -0.19 3.26
N LYS A 96 11.59 1.02 2.96
CA LYS A 96 10.91 2.28 3.29
C LYS A 96 9.55 2.36 2.60
N LEU A 97 9.49 2.02 1.30
CA LEU A 97 8.23 2.00 0.55
C LEU A 97 7.26 0.92 1.07
N LYS A 98 7.75 -0.25 1.48
CA LYS A 98 6.91 -1.29 2.11
C LYS A 98 6.27 -0.80 3.41
N GLN A 99 7.03 -0.11 4.27
CA GLN A 99 6.47 0.49 5.50
C GLN A 99 5.42 1.55 5.18
N LEU A 100 5.65 2.35 4.13
CA LEU A 100 4.67 3.32 3.64
C LEU A 100 3.42 2.63 3.09
N CYS A 101 3.55 1.55 2.29
CA CYS A 101 2.43 0.75 1.80
C CYS A 101 1.55 0.25 2.95
N THR A 102 2.16 -0.37 3.98
CA THR A 102 1.43 -0.86 5.16
C THR A 102 0.69 0.27 5.87
N THR A 103 1.39 1.37 6.16
CA THR A 103 0.77 2.48 6.89
C THR A 103 -0.34 3.16 6.09
N LEU A 104 -0.13 3.36 4.79
CA LEU A 104 -1.10 4.00 3.91
C LEU A 104 -2.36 3.13 3.76
N SER A 105 -2.16 1.82 3.60
CA SER A 105 -3.24 0.82 3.57
C SER A 105 -4.11 0.90 4.82
N GLU A 106 -3.49 0.88 6.00
CA GLU A 106 -4.18 0.95 7.29
C GLU A 106 -4.92 2.28 7.49
N LYS A 107 -4.26 3.40 7.17
CA LYS A 107 -4.78 4.74 7.51
C LYS A 107 -5.74 5.34 6.50
N LYS A 108 -5.65 4.97 5.21
CA LYS A 108 -6.43 5.60 4.13
C LYS A 108 -7.32 4.65 3.36
N PHE A 109 -7.04 3.36 3.42
CA PHE A 109 -7.69 2.40 2.54
C PHE A 109 -8.21 1.18 3.28
N ASP A 110 -8.62 1.28 4.54
CA ASP A 110 -9.31 0.20 5.26
C ASP A 110 -8.58 -1.16 5.21
N ASN A 111 -7.25 -1.14 5.22
CA ASN A 111 -6.38 -2.32 5.07
C ASN A 111 -6.44 -2.99 3.68
N LEU A 112 -6.77 -2.25 2.62
CA LEU A 112 -6.65 -2.69 1.22
C LEU A 112 -5.18 -2.87 0.85
N SER A 113 -4.81 -4.04 0.34
CA SER A 113 -3.41 -4.41 0.15
C SER A 113 -2.69 -3.57 -0.90
N LEU A 114 -1.50 -3.10 -0.53
CA LEU A 114 -0.54 -2.38 -1.35
C LEU A 114 0.80 -3.15 -1.32
N GLU A 115 1.39 -3.40 -2.48
CA GLU A 115 2.64 -4.16 -2.61
C GLU A 115 3.64 -3.41 -3.49
N VAL A 116 4.88 -3.27 -3.05
CA VAL A 116 5.97 -2.77 -3.90
C VAL A 116 6.38 -3.90 -4.86
N LYS A 117 6.17 -3.73 -6.17
CA LYS A 117 6.54 -4.73 -7.19
C LYS A 117 7.95 -4.56 -7.71
N SER A 118 8.34 -3.31 -7.99
CA SER A 118 9.66 -3.00 -8.53
C SER A 118 10.04 -1.55 -8.24
N ILE A 119 11.34 -1.29 -8.31
CA ILE A 119 11.90 0.05 -8.41
C ILE A 119 12.85 0.03 -9.60
N ASP A 120 12.44 0.68 -10.67
CA ASP A 120 13.16 0.69 -11.95
C ASP A 120 13.78 2.07 -12.20
N THR A 121 14.80 2.13 -13.06
CA THR A 121 15.35 3.40 -13.53
C THR A 121 14.82 3.70 -14.93
N VAL A 122 14.03 4.76 -15.07
CA VAL A 122 13.46 5.21 -16.34
C VAL A 122 13.99 6.61 -16.63
N ASN A 123 14.75 6.77 -17.72
CA ASN A 123 15.38 8.05 -18.08
C ASN A 123 16.23 8.66 -16.94
N GLY A 124 16.96 7.82 -16.21
CA GLY A 124 17.79 8.23 -15.07
C GLY A 124 17.03 8.58 -13.78
N LYS A 125 15.70 8.43 -13.76
CA LYS A 125 14.84 8.67 -12.60
C LYS A 125 14.41 7.36 -11.96
N LYS A 126 14.35 7.29 -10.63
CA LYS A 126 13.85 6.11 -9.91
C LYS A 126 12.32 6.09 -9.91
N VAL A 127 11.73 5.01 -10.41
CA VAL A 127 10.28 4.85 -10.53
C VAL A 127 9.83 3.59 -9.78
N ALA A 128 8.95 3.74 -8.80
CA ALA A 128 8.33 2.59 -8.14
C ALA A 128 7.08 2.11 -8.88
N THR A 129 6.91 0.80 -8.97
CA THR A 129 5.65 0.16 -9.37
C THR A 129 4.97 -0.40 -8.13
N ILE A 130 3.78 0.09 -7.82
CA ILE A 130 2.98 -0.37 -6.67
C ILE A 130 1.77 -1.14 -7.16
N ASN A 131 1.54 -2.33 -6.63
CA ASN A 131 0.37 -3.15 -6.98
C ASN A 131 -0.73 -3.00 -5.93
N LEU A 132 -1.92 -2.68 -6.41
CA LEU A 132 -3.17 -2.69 -5.68
C LEU A 132 -3.74 -4.11 -5.74
N THR A 133 -3.63 -4.87 -4.65
CA THR A 133 -4.07 -6.27 -4.60
C THR A 133 -5.44 -6.38 -3.97
N ASP A 134 -6.35 -7.08 -4.64
CA ASP A 134 -7.75 -7.23 -4.27
C ASP A 134 -8.06 -8.70 -3.94
N ALA A 135 -7.42 -9.21 -2.88
CA ALA A 135 -7.65 -10.58 -2.42
C ALA A 135 -8.98 -10.66 -1.65
N ASN A 136 -9.80 -11.68 -1.93
CA ASN A 136 -11.03 -12.00 -1.20
C ASN A 136 -12.12 -10.89 -1.21
N ASN A 137 -12.37 -10.26 -2.37
CA ASN A 137 -13.41 -9.24 -2.58
C ASN A 137 -13.24 -7.95 -1.73
N LYS A 138 -12.02 -7.42 -1.58
CA LYS A 138 -11.73 -6.19 -0.82
C LYS A 138 -11.34 -5.05 -1.76
N LYS A 139 -12.38 -4.30 -2.12
CA LYS A 139 -12.62 -3.71 -3.44
C LYS A 139 -11.95 -2.36 -3.65
N TRP A 140 -10.73 -2.37 -4.18
CA TRP A 140 -10.13 -1.16 -4.74
C TRP A 140 -11.06 -0.48 -5.76
N SER A 141 -11.79 -1.28 -6.55
CA SER A 141 -12.77 -0.78 -7.51
C SER A 141 -13.82 0.17 -6.91
N GLN A 142 -14.20 -0.01 -5.64
CA GLN A 142 -15.14 0.90 -4.97
C GLN A 142 -14.51 2.26 -4.64
N LYS A 143 -13.20 2.31 -4.38
CA LYS A 143 -12.47 3.56 -4.12
C LYS A 143 -12.36 4.44 -5.36
N PHE A 144 -12.50 3.84 -6.55
CA PHE A 144 -12.46 4.55 -7.83
C PHE A 144 -13.83 4.97 -8.35
N GLN A 145 -14.92 4.76 -7.60
CA GLN A 145 -16.26 5.09 -8.06
C GLN A 145 -16.55 6.59 -7.99
N GLY A 146 -17.16 7.10 -9.07
CA GLY A 146 -17.50 8.51 -9.24
C GLY A 146 -16.27 9.38 -9.51
N SER A 147 -16.49 10.51 -10.20
CA SER A 147 -15.40 11.41 -10.61
C SER A 147 -14.60 11.91 -9.41
N THR A 148 -15.27 12.41 -8.36
CA THR A 148 -14.59 12.94 -7.16
C THR A 148 -13.91 11.83 -6.36
N GLY A 149 -14.59 10.69 -6.15
CA GLY A 149 -14.02 9.55 -5.42
C GLY A 149 -12.78 8.99 -6.10
N GLY A 150 -12.83 8.81 -7.42
CA GLY A 150 -11.69 8.39 -8.23
C GLY A 150 -10.52 9.37 -8.18
N ALA A 151 -10.79 10.68 -8.32
CA ALA A 151 -9.76 11.71 -8.23
C ALA A 151 -9.09 11.76 -6.85
N VAL A 152 -9.89 11.74 -5.77
CA VAL A 152 -9.39 11.73 -4.38
C VAL A 152 -8.53 10.50 -4.13
N THR A 153 -8.97 9.31 -4.52
CA THR A 153 -8.19 8.07 -4.36
C THR A 153 -6.89 8.10 -5.15
N THR A 154 -6.96 8.50 -6.43
CA THR A 154 -5.81 8.59 -7.34
C THR A 154 -4.75 9.56 -6.79
N ASN A 155 -5.16 10.78 -6.42
CA ASN A 155 -4.26 11.79 -5.89
C ASN A 155 -3.72 11.40 -4.51
N THR A 156 -4.51 10.70 -3.69
CA THR A 156 -4.05 10.19 -2.39
C THR A 156 -2.91 9.19 -2.60
N LEU A 157 -3.06 8.24 -3.51
CA LEU A 157 -2.00 7.29 -3.84
C LEU A 157 -0.74 8.01 -4.36
N ILE A 158 -0.89 8.84 -5.39
CA ILE A 158 0.25 9.52 -6.03
C ILE A 158 1.01 10.39 -5.02
N GLU A 159 0.33 11.28 -4.30
CA GLU A 159 0.99 12.21 -3.38
C GLU A 159 1.70 11.48 -2.24
N ASN A 160 1.06 10.45 -1.66
CA ASN A 160 1.67 9.69 -0.58
C ASN A 160 2.93 8.96 -1.04
N PHE A 161 3.00 8.44 -2.26
CA PHE A 161 4.24 7.80 -2.72
C PHE A 161 5.31 8.82 -3.16
N LEU A 162 4.93 9.92 -3.80
CA LEU A 162 5.88 10.93 -4.28
C LEU A 162 6.42 11.82 -3.17
N GLN A 163 5.69 11.98 -2.06
CA GLN A 163 6.08 12.80 -0.91
C GLN A 163 6.47 14.22 -1.35
N SER A 164 5.64 14.86 -2.19
CA SER A 164 6.06 16.02 -2.98
C SER A 164 6.43 17.22 -2.10
N SER A 165 5.68 17.45 -1.02
CA SER A 165 5.92 18.55 -0.07
C SER A 165 6.89 18.22 1.08
N ASN A 166 7.30 16.97 1.26
CA ASN A 166 8.20 16.58 2.34
C ASN A 166 9.68 16.77 1.94
N LYS A 167 10.36 17.73 2.57
CA LYS A 167 11.75 18.10 2.26
C LYS A 167 12.82 17.23 2.94
N SER A 168 12.42 16.38 3.89
CA SER A 168 13.30 15.68 4.84
C SER A 168 13.50 14.18 4.56
N ARG A 169 13.23 13.73 3.33
CA ARG A 169 13.09 12.31 2.96
C ARG A 169 14.36 11.56 2.54
N GLY A 170 15.54 12.20 2.54
CA GLY A 170 16.75 11.59 2.01
C GLY A 170 16.59 11.18 0.53
N GLU A 171 17.30 10.14 0.10
CA GLU A 171 17.10 9.55 -1.23
C GLU A 171 15.70 8.92 -1.33
N TRP A 172 14.95 9.28 -2.38
CA TRP A 172 13.57 8.85 -2.58
C TRP A 172 13.28 8.57 -4.07
N ILE A 173 12.11 8.01 -4.37
CA ILE A 173 11.65 7.84 -5.75
C ILE A 173 11.35 9.19 -6.40
N ASP A 174 11.49 9.24 -7.72
CA ASP A 174 11.17 10.40 -8.55
C ASP A 174 9.83 10.22 -9.27
N GLY A 175 9.37 8.98 -9.42
CA GLY A 175 8.07 8.67 -10.01
C GLY A 175 7.43 7.43 -9.42
N VAL A 176 6.13 7.30 -9.64
CA VAL A 176 5.32 6.15 -9.23
C VAL A 176 4.34 5.79 -10.34
N LYS A 177 4.09 4.50 -10.51
CA LYS A 177 2.95 3.97 -11.29
C LYS A 177 2.32 2.82 -10.52
N PHE A 178 1.10 2.47 -10.89
CA PHE A 178 0.32 1.46 -10.18
C PHE A 178 -0.21 0.38 -11.11
N LEU A 179 -0.40 -0.80 -10.53
CA LEU A 179 -1.04 -1.95 -11.13
C LEU A 179 -2.25 -2.34 -10.29
N TYR A 180 -3.22 -3.03 -10.89
CA TYR A 180 -4.30 -3.68 -10.18
C TYR A 180 -4.19 -5.19 -10.40
N ASN A 181 -4.01 -5.96 -9.33
CA ASN A 181 -3.77 -7.40 -9.39
C ASN A 181 -2.66 -7.81 -10.39
N ASN A 182 -1.59 -7.02 -10.45
CA ASN A 182 -0.44 -7.12 -11.36
C ASN A 182 -0.73 -6.80 -12.84
N GLU A 183 -1.90 -6.25 -13.14
CA GLU A 183 -2.29 -5.83 -14.48
C GLU A 183 -2.42 -4.31 -14.56
N LYS A 184 -2.51 -3.80 -15.80
CA LYS A 184 -2.73 -2.39 -16.06
C LYS A 184 -4.08 -1.96 -15.48
N ILE A 185 -4.14 -0.75 -14.90
CA ILE A 185 -5.38 -0.17 -14.39
C ILE A 185 -6.18 0.44 -15.55
N GLU A 186 -7.42 -0.01 -15.73
CA GLU A 186 -8.33 0.45 -16.81
C GLU A 186 -9.60 1.13 -16.29
N TYR A 187 -9.61 1.60 -15.03
CA TYR A 187 -10.73 2.37 -14.49
C TYR A 187 -10.75 3.80 -15.05
N GLU A 188 -11.89 4.24 -15.59
CA GLU A 188 -12.06 5.56 -16.22
C GLU A 188 -11.55 6.71 -15.34
N HIS A 189 -11.88 6.69 -14.04
CA HIS A 189 -11.48 7.73 -13.08
C HIS A 189 -10.17 7.45 -12.33
N ALA A 190 -9.38 6.47 -12.79
CA ALA A 190 -8.07 6.15 -12.22
C ALA A 190 -7.04 5.73 -13.27
N SER A 191 -7.28 6.08 -14.55
CA SER A 191 -6.43 5.70 -15.68
C SER A 191 -5.02 6.28 -15.56
N ASP A 192 -4.89 7.47 -14.97
CA ASP A 192 -3.61 8.15 -14.69
C ASP A 192 -2.67 7.30 -13.82
N LEU A 193 -3.22 6.40 -12.98
CA LEU A 193 -2.40 5.52 -12.14
C LEU A 193 -1.58 4.51 -12.95
N SER A 194 -2.00 4.18 -14.19
CA SER A 194 -1.25 3.28 -15.06
C SER A 194 -0.01 3.92 -15.68
N ASP A 195 0.01 5.25 -15.77
CA ASP A 195 1.12 6.01 -16.30
C ASP A 195 2.11 6.39 -15.20
N ILE A 196 3.35 6.71 -15.58
CA ILE A 196 4.35 7.14 -14.61
C ILE A 196 4.05 8.57 -14.21
N GLN A 197 3.66 8.74 -12.96
CA GLN A 197 3.48 10.04 -12.32
C GLN A 197 4.80 10.46 -11.71
N TYR A 198 5.38 11.55 -12.21
CA TYR A 198 6.64 12.09 -11.69
C TYR A 198 6.37 13.15 -10.63
N ARG A 199 7.30 13.25 -9.69
CA ARG A 199 7.38 14.37 -8.76
C ARG A 199 7.67 15.65 -9.55
N ASN A 200 6.84 16.67 -9.35
CA ASN A 200 7.05 18.03 -9.86
C ASN A 200 8.27 18.69 -9.21
#